data_AF-A0A6G3T4V0-F1
#
_entry.id   AF-A0A6G3T4V0-F1
#
_cell.length_a   1.000
_cell.length_b   1.000
_cell.length_c   1.000
_cell.angle_alpha   90.00
_cell.angle_beta   90.00
_cell.angle_gamma   90.00
#
_symmetry.space_group_name_H-M   'P 1'
#
loop_
_entity.id
_entity.type
_entity.pdbx_description
1 polymer ?
#
loop_
_entity_poly.entity_id
_entity_poly.type
_entity_poly.pdbx_seq_one_letter_code
_entity_poly.pdbx_strand_id
1 'polypeptide(L)'
;RRATTRTTPAATGWGRGPGAGGAPEPPTPLPELDGQAKEVLVDTDDAVRTSEEELGFATAQFGEEAAKPFTEAVARAKDELTQSFRLRQQLDDAFPEDDATRRRMLEEILRRCATANEGLDTVSEDFDRLRALERTAPEALATVDATHSGLAGRVAAAESGVAGLRERYGEGTAAPVAVDVEQAKDRLVFAASAVGQARTAIEGGENSRAAVYIRAAEGAVGQAGTLLDSVDRRAAELGEAARKLPAALTETEADLADAGGL
;
A
#
# COMPACT_ATOMS: atom_id res chain seq x y z
N ARG A 1 41.39 32.38 46.24
CA ARG A 1 40.54 33.60 46.09
C ARG A 1 39.91 33.54 44.70
N ARG A 2 38.58 33.70 44.62
CA ARG A 2 37.75 33.69 43.41
C ARG A 2 38.13 34.83 42.45
N ALA A 3 37.97 34.61 41.14
CA ALA A 3 37.03 35.38 40.31
C ALA A 3 36.99 34.82 38.87
N THR A 4 35.81 34.29 38.54
CA THR A 4 35.26 34.03 37.20
C THR A 4 35.12 35.30 36.37
N THR A 5 35.34 35.20 35.05
CA THR A 5 34.71 36.10 34.07
C THR A 5 34.33 35.33 32.81
N ARG A 6 33.01 35.25 32.61
CA ARG A 6 32.27 34.77 31.44
C ARG A 6 32.09 35.97 30.51
N THR A 7 32.38 35.84 29.21
CA THR A 7 31.97 36.84 28.20
C THR A 7 31.67 36.15 26.86
N THR A 8 30.39 36.18 26.51
CA THR A 8 29.78 36.17 25.17
C THR A 8 28.55 37.09 25.32
N PRO A 9 28.01 37.82 24.32
CA PRO A 9 28.21 37.65 22.87
C PRO A 9 28.37 38.97 22.08
N ALA A 10 28.70 38.87 20.79
CA ALA A 10 28.39 39.92 19.81
C ALA A 10 27.75 39.27 18.60
N ALA A 11 26.45 39.51 18.47
CA ALA A 11 25.67 39.31 17.27
C ALA A 11 25.92 40.50 16.32
N THR A 12 26.26 40.20 15.07
CA THR A 12 25.97 41.07 13.92
C THR A 12 25.48 40.18 12.80
N GLY A 13 24.15 40.11 12.68
CA GLY A 13 23.50 39.60 11.48
C GLY A 13 23.52 40.66 10.38
N TRP A 14 23.81 40.23 9.16
CA TRP A 14 23.29 40.82 7.93
C TRP A 14 22.78 39.66 7.07
N GLY A 15 21.51 39.77 6.68
CA GLY A 15 20.68 38.68 6.20
C GLY A 15 21.16 37.99 4.93
N ARG A 16 20.95 36.67 4.90
CA ARG A 16 20.86 35.87 3.68
C ARG A 16 19.41 35.40 3.57
N GLY A 17 18.70 35.91 2.57
CA GLY A 17 17.30 35.60 2.33
C GLY A 17 17.04 34.11 2.04
N PRO A 18 15.77 33.67 2.12
CA PRO A 18 15.38 32.32 1.74
C PRO A 18 15.40 32.23 0.22
N GLY A 19 16.47 31.69 -0.34
CA GLY A 19 16.69 31.65 -1.78
C GLY A 19 17.94 30.86 -2.12
N ALA A 20 17.98 29.59 -1.74
CA ALA A 20 18.87 28.62 -2.33
C ALA A 20 17.99 27.45 -2.81
N GLY A 21 17.34 27.65 -3.95
CA GLY A 21 17.03 26.53 -4.82
C GLY A 21 18.37 25.85 -5.12
N GLY A 22 18.61 24.72 -4.48
CA GLY A 22 19.77 23.89 -4.80
C GLY A 22 19.71 23.62 -6.29
N ALA A 23 20.79 23.97 -7.01
CA ALA A 23 20.94 23.50 -8.37
C ALA A 23 20.73 21.97 -8.35
N PRO A 24 19.97 21.40 -9.31
CA PRO A 24 19.80 19.96 -9.36
C PRO A 24 21.18 19.31 -9.33
N GLU A 25 21.31 18.29 -8.48
CA GLU A 25 22.54 17.51 -8.37
C GLU A 25 22.96 17.05 -9.77
N PRO A 26 24.24 17.18 -10.16
CA PRO A 26 24.68 16.77 -11.48
C PRO A 26 24.34 15.28 -11.68
N PRO A 27 23.87 14.89 -12.88
CA PRO A 27 23.45 13.52 -13.12
C PRO A 27 24.64 12.56 -12.96
N THR A 28 24.40 11.38 -12.37
CA THR A 28 25.40 10.33 -12.12
C THR A 28 26.24 10.08 -13.37
N PRO A 29 27.58 10.10 -13.29
CA PRO A 29 28.45 9.84 -14.44
C PRO A 29 28.16 8.49 -15.11
N LEU A 30 28.23 8.44 -16.46
CA LEU A 30 27.91 7.23 -17.23
C LEU A 30 28.66 5.96 -16.79
N PRO A 31 29.97 6.00 -16.49
CA PRO A 31 30.68 4.80 -16.01
C PRO A 31 30.18 4.28 -14.66
N GLU A 32 29.79 5.20 -13.77
CA GLU A 32 29.23 4.84 -12.46
C GLU A 32 27.83 4.24 -12.63
N LEU A 33 27.00 4.84 -13.50
CA LEU A 33 25.69 4.33 -13.85
C LEU A 33 25.75 2.93 -14.51
N ASP A 34 26.74 2.71 -15.38
CA ASP A 34 27.00 1.38 -15.98
C ASP A 34 27.43 0.35 -14.95
N GLY A 35 28.25 0.75 -13.97
CA GLY A 35 28.62 -0.09 -12.83
C GLY A 35 27.40 -0.51 -12.00
N GLN A 36 26.58 0.47 -11.61
CA GLN A 36 25.33 0.23 -10.86
C GLN A 36 24.38 -0.71 -11.61
N ALA A 37 24.22 -0.52 -12.93
CA ALA A 37 23.36 -1.37 -13.74
C ALA A 37 23.86 -2.83 -13.80
N LYS A 38 25.18 -3.07 -13.79
CA LYS A 38 25.73 -4.44 -13.73
C LYS A 38 25.50 -5.10 -12.39
N GLU A 39 25.73 -4.36 -11.31
CA GLU A 39 25.53 -4.85 -9.95
C GLU A 39 24.07 -5.25 -9.73
N VAL A 40 23.12 -4.36 -10.06
CA VAL A 40 21.69 -4.64 -9.86
C VAL A 40 21.20 -5.81 -10.73
N LEU A 41 21.76 -6.01 -11.92
CA LEU A 41 21.41 -7.16 -12.77
C LEU A 41 21.79 -8.49 -12.11
N VAL A 42 22.97 -8.55 -11.50
CA VAL A 42 23.43 -9.76 -10.78
C VAL A 42 22.57 -9.97 -9.54
N ASP A 43 22.35 -8.92 -8.75
CA ASP A 43 21.54 -9.01 -7.53
C ASP A 43 20.09 -9.44 -7.84
N THR A 44 19.48 -8.90 -8.90
CA THR A 44 18.13 -9.30 -9.33
C THR A 44 18.10 -10.74 -9.86
N ASP A 45 19.13 -11.21 -10.57
CA ASP A 45 19.20 -12.61 -11.01
C ASP A 45 19.27 -13.58 -9.83
N ASP A 46 20.13 -13.27 -8.85
CA ASP A 46 20.23 -14.06 -7.61
C ASP A 46 18.91 -14.03 -6.82
N ALA A 47 18.26 -12.86 -6.71
CA ALA A 47 16.96 -12.73 -6.05
C ALA A 47 15.88 -13.59 -6.73
N VAL A 48 15.78 -13.54 -8.06
CA VAL A 48 14.83 -14.37 -8.83
C VAL A 48 15.07 -15.84 -8.57
N ARG A 49 16.33 -16.29 -8.63
CA ARG A 49 16.69 -17.70 -8.40
C ARG A 49 16.34 -18.16 -6.98
N THR A 50 16.66 -17.36 -5.97
CA THR A 50 16.28 -17.65 -4.58
C THR A 50 14.76 -17.70 -4.42
N SER A 51 14.02 -16.75 -5.01
CA SER A 51 12.56 -16.77 -4.98
C SER A 51 11.98 -18.01 -5.65
N GLU A 52 12.53 -18.49 -6.76
CA GLU A 52 12.08 -19.75 -7.38
C GLU A 52 12.22 -20.96 -6.46
N GLU A 53 13.34 -21.06 -5.74
CA GLU A 53 13.57 -22.13 -4.77
C GLU A 53 12.55 -22.04 -3.63
N GLU A 54 12.33 -20.84 -3.09
CA GLU A 54 11.34 -20.60 -2.03
C GLU A 54 9.90 -20.88 -2.45
N LEU A 55 9.53 -20.59 -3.69
CA LEU A 55 8.21 -20.91 -4.25
C LEU A 55 7.92 -22.40 -4.18
N GLY A 56 8.91 -23.24 -4.48
CA GLY A 56 8.79 -24.69 -4.40
C GLY A 56 8.41 -25.14 -2.98
N PHE A 57 9.09 -24.59 -1.97
CA PHE A 57 8.79 -24.88 -0.56
C PHE A 57 7.43 -24.35 -0.13
N ALA A 58 7.10 -23.11 -0.48
CA ALA A 58 5.84 -22.50 -0.11
C ALA A 58 4.63 -23.20 -0.75
N THR A 59 4.76 -23.65 -1.99
CA THR A 59 3.73 -24.43 -2.68
C THR A 59 3.51 -25.77 -2.00
N ALA A 60 4.58 -26.45 -1.58
CA ALA A 60 4.47 -27.71 -0.84
C ALA A 60 3.85 -27.52 0.56
N GLN A 61 4.11 -26.39 1.21
CA GLN A 61 3.65 -26.10 2.56
C GLN A 61 2.20 -25.58 2.62
N PHE A 62 1.84 -24.65 1.72
CA PHE A 62 0.57 -23.91 1.77
C PHE A 62 -0.39 -24.27 0.62
N GLY A 63 0.09 -24.99 -0.40
CA GLY A 63 -0.68 -25.40 -1.57
C GLY A 63 -0.61 -24.41 -2.74
N GLU A 64 -0.96 -24.88 -3.94
CA GLU A 64 -0.86 -24.12 -5.19
C GLU A 64 -1.70 -22.84 -5.19
N GLU A 65 -2.94 -22.89 -4.71
CA GLU A 65 -3.83 -21.72 -4.67
C GLU A 65 -3.27 -20.60 -3.80
N ALA A 66 -2.68 -20.93 -2.65
CA ALA A 66 -2.07 -19.95 -1.75
C ALA A 66 -0.76 -19.38 -2.33
N ALA A 67 -0.01 -20.19 -3.08
CA ALA A 67 1.26 -19.78 -3.70
C ALA A 67 1.09 -19.01 -5.01
N LYS A 68 -0.12 -18.98 -5.60
CA LYS A 68 -0.38 -18.37 -6.91
C LYS A 68 0.13 -16.92 -7.06
N PRO A 69 -0.09 -15.98 -6.12
CA PRO A 69 0.42 -14.62 -6.26
C PRO A 69 1.95 -14.56 -6.37
N PHE A 70 2.65 -15.45 -5.65
CA PHE A 70 4.10 -15.55 -5.70
C PHE A 70 4.57 -16.14 -7.03
N THR A 71 3.91 -17.19 -7.53
CA THR A 71 4.17 -17.74 -8.87
C THR A 71 4.09 -16.66 -9.94
N GLU A 72 3.05 -15.82 -9.88
CA GLU A 72 2.88 -14.71 -10.82
C GLU A 72 3.96 -13.62 -10.65
N ALA A 73 4.37 -13.32 -9.42
CA ALA A 73 5.42 -12.34 -9.14
C ALA A 73 6.79 -12.80 -9.66
N VAL A 74 7.17 -14.05 -9.40
CA VAL A 74 8.40 -14.64 -9.93
C VAL A 74 8.39 -14.65 -11.47
N ALA A 75 7.26 -14.99 -12.08
CA ALA A 75 7.13 -14.96 -13.53
C ALA A 75 7.31 -13.54 -14.11
N ARG A 76 6.74 -12.52 -13.45
CA ARG A 76 6.94 -11.10 -13.83
C ARG A 76 8.39 -10.65 -13.65
N ALA A 77 9.00 -10.97 -12.51
CA ALA A 77 10.40 -10.62 -12.23
C ALA A 77 11.35 -11.22 -13.28
N LYS A 78 11.10 -12.47 -13.69
CA LYS A 78 11.84 -13.11 -14.80
C LYS A 78 11.70 -12.39 -16.14
N ASP A 79 10.49 -11.93 -16.47
CA ASP A 79 10.29 -11.17 -17.72
C ASP A 79 11.07 -9.85 -17.65
N GLU A 80 10.95 -9.10 -16.55
CA GLU A 80 11.69 -7.84 -16.37
C GLU A 80 13.20 -8.04 -16.42
N LEU A 81 13.72 -9.08 -15.78
CA LEU A 81 15.14 -9.45 -15.85
C LEU A 81 15.57 -9.83 -17.28
N THR A 82 14.73 -10.57 -18.01
CA THR A 82 14.98 -10.93 -19.40
C THR A 82 15.05 -9.69 -20.30
N GLN A 83 14.14 -8.72 -20.13
CA GLN A 83 14.19 -7.47 -20.89
C GLN A 83 15.44 -6.65 -20.53
N SER A 84 15.84 -6.66 -19.26
CA SER A 84 17.02 -5.96 -18.77
C SER A 84 18.32 -6.55 -19.35
N PHE A 85 18.43 -7.87 -19.44
CA PHE A 85 19.55 -8.52 -20.13
C PHE A 85 19.59 -8.25 -21.63
N ARG A 86 18.44 -8.08 -22.30
CA ARG A 86 18.42 -7.66 -23.71
C ARG A 86 18.98 -6.25 -23.91
N LEU A 87 18.61 -5.31 -23.03
CA LEU A 87 19.18 -3.96 -23.04
C LEU A 87 20.68 -3.99 -22.75
N ARG A 88 21.11 -4.82 -21.79
CA ARG A 88 22.53 -5.02 -21.48
C ARG A 88 23.29 -5.55 -22.69
N GLN A 89 22.75 -6.56 -23.37
CA GLN A 89 23.38 -7.14 -24.56
C GLN A 89 23.55 -6.10 -25.67
N GLN A 90 22.57 -5.21 -25.86
CA GLN A 90 22.65 -4.14 -26.83
C GLN A 90 23.76 -3.14 -26.46
N LEU A 91 23.83 -2.70 -25.19
CA LEU A 91 24.87 -1.79 -24.71
C LEU A 91 26.29 -2.35 -24.82
N ASP A 92 26.42 -3.68 -24.74
CA ASP A 92 27.70 -4.40 -24.81
C ASP A 92 28.05 -4.86 -26.25
N ASP A 93 27.25 -4.49 -27.26
CA ASP A 93 27.50 -4.88 -28.64
C ASP A 93 28.64 -4.06 -29.31
N ALA A 94 28.92 -4.34 -30.58
CA ALA A 94 30.02 -3.71 -31.32
C ALA A 94 29.70 -2.26 -31.79
N PHE A 95 28.48 -1.78 -31.60
CA PHE A 95 27.92 -0.54 -32.15
C PHE A 95 27.50 0.40 -31.02
N PRO A 96 28.43 1.20 -30.46
CA PRO A 96 28.14 2.04 -29.30
C PRO A 96 27.09 3.10 -29.61
N GLU A 97 26.12 3.24 -28.72
CA GLU A 97 25.16 4.34 -28.72
C GLU A 97 25.78 5.67 -28.31
N ASP A 98 25.09 6.77 -28.63
CA ASP A 98 25.40 8.06 -28.04
C ASP A 98 25.15 8.09 -26.52
N ASP A 99 25.83 9.01 -25.83
CA ASP A 99 25.77 9.14 -24.36
C ASP A 99 24.35 9.29 -23.81
N ALA A 100 23.48 10.01 -24.52
CA ALA A 100 22.10 10.24 -24.09
C ALA A 100 21.26 8.96 -24.20
N THR A 101 21.46 8.17 -25.24
CA THR A 101 20.78 6.90 -25.46
C THR A 101 21.30 5.84 -24.50
N ARG A 102 22.62 5.75 -24.32
CA ARG A 102 23.25 4.89 -23.33
C ARG A 102 22.72 5.16 -21.92
N ARG A 103 22.64 6.43 -21.51
CA ARG A 103 22.06 6.81 -20.22
C ARG A 103 20.63 6.29 -20.07
N ARG A 104 19.76 6.55 -21.05
CA ARG A 104 18.35 6.10 -21.00
C ARG A 104 18.24 4.59 -20.87
N MET A 105 19.07 3.83 -21.59
CA MET A 105 19.07 2.37 -21.52
C MET A 105 19.57 1.84 -20.17
N LEU A 106 20.59 2.47 -19.56
CA LEU A 106 21.04 2.12 -18.22
C LEU A 106 19.99 2.43 -17.16
N GLU A 107 19.37 3.61 -17.24
CA GLU A 107 18.25 4.00 -16.36
C GLU A 107 17.04 3.05 -16.51
N GLU A 108 16.78 2.58 -17.73
CA GLU A 108 15.76 1.57 -18.01
C GLU A 108 16.07 0.23 -17.32
N ILE A 109 17.32 -0.25 -17.39
CA ILE A 109 17.75 -1.48 -16.68
C ILE A 109 17.52 -1.32 -15.18
N LEU A 110 17.99 -0.21 -14.59
CA LEU A 110 17.81 0.05 -13.16
C LEU A 110 16.33 0.03 -12.76
N ARG A 111 15.47 0.69 -13.55
CA ARG A 111 14.04 0.76 -13.29
C ARG A 111 13.37 -0.62 -13.36
N ARG A 112 13.71 -1.45 -14.35
CA ARG A 112 13.16 -2.80 -14.50
C ARG A 112 13.59 -3.73 -13.38
N CYS A 113 14.87 -3.72 -13.03
CA CYS A 113 15.37 -4.48 -11.88
C CYS A 113 14.71 -4.03 -10.58
N ALA A 114 14.49 -2.72 -10.38
CA ALA A 114 13.75 -2.22 -9.22
C ALA A 114 12.30 -2.74 -9.20
N THR A 115 11.58 -2.70 -10.32
CA THR A 115 10.22 -3.27 -10.43
C THR A 115 10.19 -4.78 -10.16
N ALA A 116 11.18 -5.53 -10.66
CA ALA A 116 11.31 -6.95 -10.38
C ALA A 116 11.49 -7.22 -8.88
N ASN A 117 12.44 -6.54 -8.25
CA ASN A 117 12.77 -6.71 -6.83
C ASN A 117 11.60 -6.29 -5.93
N GLU A 118 10.95 -5.15 -6.18
CA GLU A 118 9.77 -4.71 -5.42
C GLU A 118 8.63 -5.74 -5.48
N GLY A 119 8.41 -6.34 -6.65
CA GLY A 119 7.43 -7.40 -6.85
C GLY A 119 7.76 -8.66 -6.05
N LEU A 120 9.04 -9.05 -5.98
CA LEU A 120 9.51 -10.20 -5.19
C LEU A 120 9.44 -9.93 -3.69
N ASP A 121 9.86 -8.74 -3.23
CA ASP A 121 9.83 -8.35 -1.82
C ASP A 121 8.39 -8.37 -1.27
N THR A 122 7.44 -7.82 -2.03
CA THR A 122 6.02 -7.80 -1.66
C THR A 122 5.48 -9.21 -1.36
N VAL A 123 5.81 -10.19 -2.21
CA VAL A 123 5.28 -11.55 -2.04
C VAL A 123 6.06 -12.35 -0.99
N SER A 124 7.33 -12.04 -0.77
CA SER A 124 8.13 -12.60 0.33
C SER A 124 7.56 -12.21 1.70
N GLU A 125 7.17 -10.94 1.87
CA GLU A 125 6.50 -10.47 3.09
C GLU A 125 5.18 -11.22 3.37
N ASP A 126 4.40 -11.53 2.32
CA ASP A 126 3.16 -12.31 2.45
C ASP A 126 3.43 -13.76 2.89
N PHE A 127 4.51 -14.40 2.41
CA PHE A 127 4.90 -15.73 2.89
C PHE A 127 5.41 -15.72 4.32
N ASP A 128 6.22 -14.73 4.70
CA ASP A 128 6.66 -14.59 6.09
C ASP A 128 5.48 -14.37 7.04
N ARG A 129 4.44 -13.67 6.59
CA ARG A 129 3.19 -13.56 7.32
C ARG A 129 2.46 -14.90 7.44
N LEU A 130 2.38 -15.70 6.38
CA LEU A 130 1.78 -17.04 6.46
C LEU A 130 2.53 -17.96 7.43
N ARG A 131 3.87 -17.94 7.41
CA ARG A 131 4.71 -18.68 8.38
C ARG A 131 4.50 -18.15 9.81
N ALA A 132 4.33 -16.84 9.99
CA ALA A 132 4.01 -16.28 11.29
C ALA A 132 2.65 -16.78 11.81
N LEU A 133 1.62 -16.74 10.95
CA LEU A 133 0.28 -17.22 11.27
C LEU A 133 0.26 -18.72 11.60
N GLU A 134 1.02 -19.54 10.88
CA GLU A 134 1.14 -20.98 11.17
C GLU A 134 1.69 -21.24 12.58
N ARG A 135 2.71 -20.47 13.00
CA ARG A 135 3.32 -20.62 14.33
C ARG A 135 2.39 -20.21 15.47
N THR A 136 1.49 -19.27 15.23
CA THR A 136 0.57 -18.70 16.24
C THR A 136 -0.89 -18.85 15.84
N ALA A 137 -1.23 -19.97 15.16
CA ALA A 137 -2.54 -20.14 14.53
C ALA A 137 -3.71 -20.01 15.52
N PRO A 138 -3.68 -20.59 16.73
CA PRO A 138 -4.76 -20.43 17.71
C PRO A 138 -4.98 -18.98 18.15
N GLU A 139 -3.90 -18.25 18.44
CA GLU A 139 -3.97 -16.86 18.88
C GLU A 139 -4.41 -15.92 17.76
N ALA A 140 -3.91 -16.15 16.54
CA ALA A 140 -4.29 -15.39 15.36
C ALA A 140 -5.77 -15.64 14.99
N LEU A 141 -6.24 -16.89 15.09
CA LEU A 141 -7.66 -17.21 14.90
C LEU A 141 -8.55 -16.49 15.92
N ALA A 142 -8.18 -16.50 17.19
CA ALA A 142 -8.94 -15.79 18.22
C ALA A 142 -9.02 -14.28 17.96
N THR A 143 -7.93 -13.68 17.47
CA THR A 143 -7.85 -12.26 17.13
C THR A 143 -8.76 -11.89 15.96
N VAL A 144 -8.74 -12.67 14.88
CA VAL A 144 -9.59 -12.40 13.71
C VAL A 144 -11.07 -12.67 14.00
N ASP A 145 -11.39 -13.68 14.83
CA ASP A 145 -12.77 -13.99 15.26
C ASP A 145 -13.36 -12.88 16.14
N ALA A 146 -12.55 -12.32 17.05
CA ALA A 146 -12.95 -11.15 17.84
C ALA A 146 -13.18 -9.91 16.97
N THR A 147 -12.31 -9.69 15.98
CA THR A 147 -12.45 -8.58 15.01
C THR A 147 -13.71 -8.73 14.18
N HIS A 148 -13.97 -9.93 13.66
CA HIS A 148 -15.19 -10.28 12.94
C HIS A 148 -16.44 -9.98 13.76
N SER A 149 -16.48 -10.46 15.00
CA SER A 149 -17.61 -10.25 15.92
C SER A 149 -17.87 -8.76 16.19
N GLY A 150 -16.80 -7.98 16.38
CA GLY A 150 -16.89 -6.53 16.58
C GLY A 150 -17.47 -5.81 15.36
N LEU A 151 -17.02 -6.16 14.15
CA LEU A 151 -17.54 -5.57 12.90
C LEU A 151 -18.97 -6.01 12.61
N ALA A 152 -19.32 -7.28 12.86
CA ALA A 152 -20.69 -7.76 12.73
C ALA A 152 -21.66 -6.98 13.63
N GLY A 153 -21.23 -6.65 14.85
CA GLY A 153 -21.98 -5.78 15.75
C GLY A 153 -22.19 -4.34 15.25
N ARG A 154 -21.30 -3.84 14.37
CA ARG A 154 -21.40 -2.48 13.79
C ARG A 154 -22.38 -2.39 12.61
N VAL A 155 -22.74 -3.51 11.96
CA VAL A 155 -23.56 -3.51 10.74
C VAL A 155 -24.90 -2.80 10.94
N ALA A 156 -25.63 -3.11 12.02
CA ALA A 156 -26.92 -2.48 12.29
C ALA A 156 -26.83 -0.96 12.53
N ALA A 157 -25.72 -0.51 13.13
CA ALA A 157 -25.46 0.91 13.32
C ALA A 157 -25.14 1.60 11.98
N ALA A 158 -24.37 0.95 11.12
CA ALA A 158 -24.07 1.44 9.77
C ALA A 158 -25.34 1.54 8.90
N GLU A 159 -26.22 0.53 8.93
CA GLU A 159 -27.53 0.58 8.25
C GLU A 159 -28.39 1.76 8.74
N SER A 160 -28.42 1.96 10.06
CA SER A 160 -29.14 3.10 10.67
C SER A 160 -28.52 4.43 10.25
N GLY A 161 -27.19 4.50 10.15
CA GLY A 161 -26.46 5.66 9.64
C GLY A 161 -26.84 5.99 8.19
N VAL A 162 -26.86 4.98 7.32
CA VAL A 162 -27.30 5.13 5.93
C VAL A 162 -28.76 5.60 5.84
N ALA A 163 -29.67 5.04 6.65
CA ALA A 163 -31.05 5.49 6.70
C ALA A 163 -31.18 6.97 7.10
N GLY A 164 -30.41 7.39 8.12
CA GLY A 164 -30.39 8.79 8.55
C GLY A 164 -29.72 9.75 7.53
N LEU A 165 -28.79 9.26 6.71
CA LEU A 165 -28.24 10.01 5.58
C LEU A 165 -29.28 10.21 4.49
N ARG A 166 -30.02 9.13 4.16
CA ARG A 166 -31.09 9.15 3.16
C ARG A 166 -32.21 10.11 3.54
N GLU A 167 -32.63 10.10 4.80
CA GLU A 167 -33.67 11.00 5.31
C GLU A 167 -33.25 12.48 5.23
N ARG A 168 -32.00 12.79 5.60
CA ARG A 168 -31.52 14.18 5.69
C ARG A 168 -31.05 14.77 4.35
N TYR A 169 -30.42 13.95 3.51
CA TYR A 169 -29.70 14.42 2.31
C TYR A 169 -30.16 13.74 1.00
N GLY A 170 -31.16 12.86 1.06
CA GLY A 170 -31.74 12.18 -0.09
C GLY A 170 -30.99 10.91 -0.54
N GLU A 171 -31.65 10.12 -1.39
CA GLU A 171 -31.18 8.80 -1.83
C GLU A 171 -29.84 8.85 -2.57
N GLY A 172 -29.66 9.78 -3.51
CA GLY A 172 -28.44 9.86 -4.33
C GLY A 172 -27.18 10.07 -3.50
N THR A 173 -27.33 10.71 -2.34
CA THR A 173 -26.23 10.96 -1.41
C THR A 173 -25.90 9.73 -0.56
N ALA A 174 -26.90 8.92 -0.20
CA ALA A 174 -26.75 7.74 0.63
C ALA A 174 -26.42 6.46 -0.17
N ALA A 175 -26.74 6.42 -1.46
CA ALA A 175 -26.63 5.20 -2.28
C ALA A 175 -25.24 4.56 -2.30
N PRO A 176 -24.11 5.30 -2.43
CA PRO A 176 -22.78 4.67 -2.43
C PRO A 176 -22.47 3.92 -1.12
N VAL A 177 -22.76 4.55 0.02
CA VAL A 177 -22.50 3.95 1.33
C VAL A 177 -23.52 2.87 1.72
N ALA A 178 -24.71 2.89 1.11
CA ALA A 178 -25.64 1.76 1.20
C ALA A 178 -25.07 0.50 0.54
N VAL A 179 -24.46 0.65 -0.64
CA VAL A 179 -23.77 -0.45 -1.33
C VAL A 179 -22.59 -0.96 -0.51
N ASP A 180 -21.82 -0.06 0.11
CA ASP A 180 -20.69 -0.44 0.97
C ASP A 180 -21.13 -1.32 2.15
N VAL A 181 -22.28 -1.03 2.77
CA VAL A 181 -22.83 -1.85 3.88
C VAL A 181 -23.18 -3.26 3.40
N GLU A 182 -23.81 -3.40 2.23
CA GLU A 182 -24.11 -4.73 1.68
C GLU A 182 -22.84 -5.51 1.34
N GLN A 183 -21.84 -4.85 0.73
CA GLN A 183 -20.54 -5.47 0.50
C GLN A 183 -19.85 -5.87 1.80
N ALA A 184 -19.94 -5.06 2.85
CA ALA A 184 -19.37 -5.39 4.16
C ALA A 184 -19.98 -6.66 4.74
N LYS A 185 -21.30 -6.85 4.60
CA LYS A 185 -21.98 -8.09 5.02
C LYS A 185 -21.46 -9.30 4.27
N ASP A 186 -21.32 -9.22 2.95
CA ASP A 186 -20.77 -10.31 2.14
C ASP A 186 -19.35 -10.69 2.58
N ARG A 187 -18.50 -9.68 2.86
CA ARG A 187 -17.15 -9.91 3.40
C ARG A 187 -17.18 -10.56 4.78
N LEU A 188 -18.10 -10.17 5.65
CA LEU A 188 -18.26 -10.78 6.97
C LEU A 188 -18.75 -12.23 6.89
N VAL A 189 -19.61 -12.56 5.93
CA VAL A 189 -20.03 -13.96 5.68
C VAL A 189 -18.85 -14.80 5.22
N PHE A 190 -18.07 -14.30 4.26
CA PHE A 190 -16.85 -14.97 3.81
C PHE A 190 -15.85 -15.16 4.96
N ALA A 191 -15.62 -14.12 5.77
CA ALA A 191 -14.73 -14.17 6.92
C ALA A 191 -15.17 -15.23 7.95
N ALA A 192 -16.48 -15.33 8.24
CA ALA A 192 -17.02 -16.35 9.14
C ALA A 192 -16.77 -17.78 8.61
N SER A 193 -16.94 -18.00 7.31
CA SER A 193 -16.63 -19.28 6.68
C SER A 193 -15.14 -19.63 6.79
N ALA A 194 -14.26 -18.66 6.54
CA ALA A 194 -12.82 -18.84 6.67
C ALA A 194 -12.39 -19.12 8.12
N VAL A 195 -12.96 -18.42 9.11
CA VAL A 195 -12.75 -18.69 10.54
C VAL A 195 -13.16 -20.12 10.91
N GLY A 196 -14.31 -20.59 10.40
CA GLY A 196 -14.74 -21.97 10.60
C GLY A 196 -13.75 -23.00 10.04
N GLN A 197 -13.27 -22.79 8.81
CA GLN A 197 -12.29 -23.65 8.16
C GLN A 197 -10.93 -23.64 8.89
N ALA A 198 -10.47 -22.46 9.34
CA ALA A 198 -9.27 -22.32 10.14
C ALA A 198 -9.38 -23.11 11.46
N ARG A 199 -10.52 -23.01 12.15
CA ARG A 199 -10.77 -23.76 13.39
C ARG A 199 -10.67 -25.27 13.17
N THR A 200 -11.34 -25.79 12.13
CA THR A 200 -11.26 -27.22 11.78
C THR A 200 -9.84 -27.65 11.42
N ALA A 201 -9.07 -26.82 10.70
CA ALA A 201 -7.68 -27.13 10.37
C ALA A 201 -6.79 -27.19 11.62
N ILE A 202 -6.96 -26.26 12.57
CA ILE A 202 -6.23 -26.29 13.85
C ILE A 202 -6.57 -27.54 14.66
N GLU A 203 -7.85 -27.91 14.74
CA GLU A 203 -8.30 -29.13 15.41
C GLU A 203 -7.71 -30.40 14.78
N GLY A 204 -7.47 -30.37 13.46
CA GLY A 204 -6.78 -31.42 12.71
C GLY A 204 -5.25 -31.38 12.77
N GLY A 205 -4.65 -30.38 13.42
CA GLY A 205 -3.20 -30.19 13.47
C GLY A 205 -2.58 -29.65 12.17
N GLU A 206 -3.39 -29.14 11.24
CA GLU A 206 -2.99 -28.64 9.94
C GLU A 206 -2.75 -27.11 9.99
N ASN A 207 -1.80 -26.66 10.81
CA ASN A 207 -1.59 -25.23 11.07
C ASN A 207 -1.22 -24.42 9.81
N SER A 208 -0.48 -25.01 8.86
CA SER A 208 -0.15 -24.35 7.59
C SER A 208 -1.42 -24.08 6.77
N ARG A 209 -2.38 -25.02 6.77
CA ARG A 209 -3.69 -24.82 6.14
C ARG A 209 -4.54 -23.81 6.91
N ALA A 210 -4.49 -23.84 8.24
CA ALA A 210 -5.17 -22.85 9.07
C ALA A 210 -4.67 -21.43 8.79
N ALA A 211 -3.36 -21.24 8.61
CA ALA A 211 -2.74 -19.95 8.29
C ALA A 211 -3.33 -19.31 7.03
N VAL A 212 -3.55 -20.11 5.97
CA VAL A 212 -4.17 -19.65 4.72
C VAL A 212 -5.60 -19.13 4.98
N TYR A 213 -6.40 -19.87 5.74
CA TYR A 213 -7.76 -19.45 6.08
C TYR A 213 -7.80 -18.24 7.03
N ILE A 214 -6.88 -18.15 7.98
CA ILE A 214 -6.75 -16.98 8.86
C ILE A 214 -6.38 -15.75 8.03
N ARG A 215 -5.42 -15.85 7.11
CA ARG A 215 -5.05 -14.74 6.20
C ARG A 215 -6.23 -14.28 5.35
N ALA A 216 -7.02 -15.22 4.82
CA ALA A 216 -8.23 -14.91 4.07
C ALA A 216 -9.27 -14.19 4.94
N ALA A 217 -9.48 -14.65 6.18
CA ALA A 217 -10.36 -14.00 7.15
C ALA A 217 -9.87 -12.58 7.50
N GLU A 218 -8.57 -12.39 7.76
CA GLU A 218 -7.95 -11.09 8.04
C GLU A 218 -8.22 -10.09 6.91
N GLY A 219 -8.00 -10.50 5.66
CA GLY A 219 -8.25 -9.65 4.49
C GLY A 219 -9.73 -9.26 4.38
N ALA A 220 -10.63 -10.22 4.61
CA ALA A 220 -12.07 -9.96 4.54
C ALA A 220 -12.58 -9.07 5.67
N VAL A 221 -12.12 -9.24 6.91
CA VAL A 221 -12.51 -8.33 8.01
C VAL A 221 -11.91 -6.94 7.82
N GLY A 222 -10.70 -6.81 7.26
CA GLY A 222 -10.12 -5.50 6.92
C GLY A 222 -10.92 -4.75 5.86
N GLN A 223 -11.37 -5.45 4.82
CA GLN A 223 -12.27 -4.90 3.80
C GLN A 223 -13.62 -4.49 4.39
N ALA A 224 -14.24 -5.36 5.20
CA ALA A 224 -15.50 -5.04 5.88
C ALA A 224 -15.37 -3.80 6.77
N GLY A 225 -14.28 -3.68 7.54
CA GLY A 225 -14.00 -2.50 8.36
C GLY A 225 -13.92 -1.22 7.53
N THR A 226 -13.16 -1.23 6.44
CA THR A 226 -13.00 -0.07 5.53
C THR A 226 -14.34 0.37 4.93
N LEU A 227 -15.18 -0.59 4.55
CA LEU A 227 -16.52 -0.34 4.00
C LEU A 227 -17.46 0.23 5.07
N LEU A 228 -17.46 -0.30 6.29
CA LEU A 228 -18.28 0.26 7.37
C LEU A 228 -17.82 1.67 7.78
N ASP A 229 -16.51 1.90 7.81
CA ASP A 229 -15.93 3.22 8.10
C ASP A 229 -16.28 4.26 7.01
N SER A 230 -16.63 3.83 5.78
CA SER A 230 -17.08 4.75 4.72
C SER A 230 -18.39 5.44 5.07
N VAL A 231 -19.28 4.75 5.78
CA VAL A 231 -20.57 5.29 6.24
C VAL A 231 -20.34 6.42 7.24
N ASP A 232 -19.49 6.18 8.24
CA ASP A 232 -19.13 7.15 9.27
C ASP A 232 -18.46 8.39 8.65
N ARG A 233 -17.53 8.18 7.71
CA ARG A 233 -16.85 9.24 6.98
C ARG A 233 -17.83 10.08 6.15
N ARG A 234 -18.72 9.43 5.39
CA ARG A 234 -19.72 10.12 4.57
C ARG A 234 -20.68 10.94 5.43
N ALA A 235 -21.06 10.43 6.60
CA ALA A 235 -21.87 11.17 7.56
C ALA A 235 -21.16 12.42 8.08
N ALA A 236 -19.87 12.31 8.40
CA ALA A 236 -19.07 13.46 8.83
C ALA A 236 -18.90 14.50 7.71
N GLU A 237 -18.56 14.07 6.49
CA GLU A 237 -18.38 14.94 5.32
C GLU A 237 -19.66 15.73 4.99
N LEU A 238 -20.82 15.06 4.96
CA LEU A 238 -22.10 15.71 4.67
C LEU A 238 -22.53 16.65 5.79
N GLY A 239 -22.31 16.27 7.04
CA GLY A 239 -22.58 17.14 8.19
C GLY A 239 -21.72 18.40 8.17
N GLU A 240 -20.45 18.29 7.76
CA GLU A 240 -19.55 19.44 7.63
C GLU A 240 -19.93 20.33 6.44
N ALA A 241 -20.27 19.74 5.29
CA ALA A 241 -20.76 20.49 4.13
C ALA A 241 -22.04 21.27 4.46
N ALA A 242 -22.99 20.63 5.15
CA ALA A 242 -24.23 21.27 5.58
C ALA A 242 -23.99 22.45 6.54
N ARG A 243 -22.98 22.39 7.41
CA ARG A 243 -22.60 23.51 8.30
C ARG A 243 -21.97 24.68 7.56
N LYS A 244 -21.21 24.42 6.49
CA LYS A 244 -20.51 25.46 5.70
C LYS A 244 -21.41 26.16 4.69
N LEU A 245 -22.47 25.49 4.23
CA LEU A 245 -23.33 25.97 3.16
C LEU A 245 -23.94 27.37 3.43
N PRO A 246 -24.47 27.69 4.63
CA PRO A 246 -25.06 29.01 4.87
C PRO A 246 -24.07 30.15 4.74
N ALA A 247 -22.84 29.99 5.25
CA ALA A 247 -21.80 31.02 5.17
C ALA A 247 -21.37 31.27 3.73
N ALA A 248 -21.16 30.21 2.94
CA ALA A 248 -20.83 30.32 1.52
C ALA A 248 -21.95 30.99 0.69
N LEU A 249 -23.22 30.72 1.04
CA LEU A 249 -24.37 31.40 0.44
C LEU A 249 -24.37 32.89 0.76
N THR A 250 -24.18 33.26 2.02
CA THR A 250 -24.12 34.67 2.44
C THR A 250 -22.96 35.42 1.76
N GLU A 251 -21.79 34.79 1.66
CA GLU A 251 -20.62 35.34 0.94
C GLU A 251 -20.94 35.54 -0.55
N THR A 252 -21.52 34.54 -1.20
CA THR A 252 -21.89 34.63 -2.63
C THR A 252 -22.98 35.67 -2.88
N GLU A 253 -23.96 35.81 -1.98
CA GLU A 253 -25.01 36.82 -2.05
C GLU A 253 -24.44 38.24 -1.87
N ALA A 254 -23.48 38.42 -0.96
CA ALA A 254 -22.78 39.68 -0.77
C ALA A 254 -21.95 40.04 -2.02
N ASP A 255 -21.18 39.10 -2.57
CA ASP A 255 -20.39 39.29 -3.79
C ASP A 255 -21.27 39.69 -4.99
N LEU A 256 -22.46 39.07 -5.12
CA LEU A 256 -23.41 39.40 -6.18
C LEU A 256 -23.98 40.82 -6.01
N ALA A 257 -24.28 41.23 -4.77
CA ALA A 257 -24.76 42.59 -4.49
C ALA A 257 -23.70 43.65 -4.81
N ASP A 258 -22.44 43.39 -4.45
CA ASP A 258 -21.31 44.28 -4.76
C ASP A 258 -21.08 44.39 -6.28
N ALA A 259 -21.20 43.28 -7.03
CA ALA A 259 -21.05 43.27 -8.48
C ALA A 259 -22.20 43.99 -9.22
N GLY A 260 -23.43 43.93 -8.70
CA GLY A 260 -24.61 44.59 -9.29
C GLY A 260 -24.78 46.06 -8.89
N GLY A 261 -24.02 46.55 -7.92
CA GLY A 261 -24.01 47.94 -7.46
C GLY A 261 -23.06 48.88 -8.25
N LEU A 262 -22.41 48.37 -9.29
CA LEU A 262 -21.59 49.12 -10.26
C LEU A 262 -22.42 49.54 -11.48
#